data_AF-A0A378W2G5-F1
#
_entry.id   AF-A0A378W2G5-F1
#
_cell.length_a   1.000
_cell.length_b   1.000
_cell.length_c   1.000
_cell.angle_alpha   90.00
_cell.angle_beta   90.00
_cell.angle_gamma   90.00
#
_symmetry.space_group_name_H-M   'P 1'
#
loop_
_entity.id
_entity.type
_entity.pdbx_description
1 polymer ?
#
loop_
_entity_poly.entity_id
_entity_poly.type
_entity_poly.pdbx_seq_one_letter_code
_entity_poly.pdbx_strand_id
1 'polypeptide(L)'
;MLDLTMQQNQKYFPLLDQNGKLMNRFLLVSNLQTEDPSHIIRGNERVLRARLSDAEFFYKQDQKATLESRLPKLANVVYHNKIGSQAERIERLQSIAAHIAKALGADAAAAERAARLAKADLVTEMVGEFPELQGTMGKYYARLDGETEEIAEAIEQHYQPRFAGDKLPESKIAAAVALADKLETLVGIWGIGLIPTGDKDPYALRRAALGICGC
;
A
#
# COMPACT_ATOMS: atom_id res chain seq x y z
N MET A 1 -5.18 -9.23 -4.79
CA MET A 1 -6.22 -8.18 -4.94
C MET A 1 -7.56 -8.66 -4.40
N LEU A 2 -8.11 -9.78 -4.91
CA LEU A 2 -9.43 -10.31 -4.51
C LEU A 2 -9.48 -10.83 -3.06
N ASP A 3 -8.40 -11.40 -2.52
CA ASP A 3 -8.41 -12.00 -1.17
C ASP A 3 -8.49 -10.98 -0.03
N LEU A 4 -7.83 -9.83 -0.20
CA LEU A 4 -7.77 -8.76 0.81
C LEU A 4 -9.14 -8.09 1.01
N THR A 5 -9.86 -7.85 -0.09
CA THR A 5 -11.17 -7.17 -0.04
C THR A 5 -12.27 -8.05 0.56
N MET A 6 -12.19 -9.37 0.35
CA MET A 6 -13.15 -10.35 0.87
C MET A 6 -13.05 -10.57 2.38
N GLN A 7 -11.83 -10.58 2.92
CA GLN A 7 -11.59 -10.92 4.33
C GLN A 7 -11.94 -9.78 5.28
N GLN A 8 -11.61 -8.53 4.93
CA GLN A 8 -11.69 -7.42 5.91
C GLN A 8 -13.10 -6.85 6.09
N ASN A 9 -13.91 -6.79 5.04
CA ASN A 9 -15.18 -6.05 5.10
C ASN A 9 -16.41 -6.93 5.32
N GLN A 10 -16.31 -8.24 5.15
CA GLN A 10 -17.52 -9.05 4.94
C GLN A 10 -17.48 -10.48 5.54
N LYS A 11 -16.37 -10.92 6.18
CA LYS A 11 -16.19 -12.28 6.74
C LYS A 11 -16.27 -13.40 5.70
N TYR A 12 -15.78 -13.16 4.49
CA TYR A 12 -15.72 -14.17 3.42
C TYR A 12 -14.31 -14.75 3.42
N PHE A 13 -14.22 -16.07 3.40
CA PHE A 13 -12.96 -16.78 3.30
C PHE A 13 -12.80 -17.26 1.84
N PRO A 14 -11.97 -16.59 1.03
CA PRO A 14 -11.67 -17.07 -0.31
C PRO A 14 -11.05 -18.47 -0.21
N LEU A 15 -11.43 -19.37 -1.12
CA LEU A 15 -10.82 -20.69 -1.21
C LEU A 15 -9.68 -20.67 -2.23
N LEU A 16 -8.55 -21.23 -1.83
CA LEU A 16 -7.41 -21.44 -2.71
C LEU A 16 -7.38 -22.90 -3.18
N ASP A 17 -6.91 -23.12 -4.41
CA ASP A 17 -6.64 -24.47 -4.90
C ASP A 17 -5.34 -25.04 -4.28
N GLN A 18 -4.98 -26.28 -4.66
CA GLN A 18 -3.78 -26.94 -4.15
C GLN A 18 -2.47 -26.21 -4.50
N ASN A 19 -2.50 -25.30 -5.47
CA ASN A 19 -1.36 -24.48 -5.90
C ASN A 19 -1.40 -23.07 -5.30
N GLY A 20 -2.33 -22.78 -4.39
CA GLY A 20 -2.49 -21.46 -3.77
C GLY A 20 -3.19 -20.44 -4.67
N LYS A 21 -3.78 -20.85 -5.80
CA LYS A 21 -4.51 -19.94 -6.70
C LYS A 21 -5.94 -19.76 -6.21
N LEU A 22 -6.41 -18.52 -6.24
CA LEU A 22 -7.79 -18.20 -5.89
C LEU A 22 -8.79 -18.94 -6.77
N MET A 23 -9.74 -19.61 -6.12
CA MET A 23 -10.87 -20.27 -6.74
C MET A 23 -12.10 -19.36 -6.77
N ASN A 24 -13.01 -19.61 -7.70
CA ASN A 24 -14.34 -18.98 -7.74
C ASN A 24 -15.27 -19.58 -6.67
N ARG A 25 -14.78 -19.72 -5.44
CA ARG A 25 -15.52 -20.25 -4.28
C ARG A 25 -15.09 -19.50 -3.03
N PHE A 26 -16.01 -19.36 -2.10
CA PHE A 26 -15.77 -18.74 -0.81
C PHE A 26 -16.57 -19.44 0.26
N LEU A 27 -16.13 -19.32 1.52
CA LEU A 27 -16.90 -19.70 2.69
C LEU A 27 -17.38 -18.44 3.39
N LEU A 28 -18.54 -18.54 4.03
CA LEU A 28 -19.08 -17.52 4.91
C LEU A 28 -19.60 -18.20 6.17
N VAL A 29 -19.48 -17.54 7.32
CA VAL A 29 -20.03 -18.03 8.58
C VAL A 29 -21.33 -17.29 8.85
N SER A 30 -22.44 -18.03 8.90
CA SER A 30 -23.75 -17.51 9.30
C SER A 30 -24.08 -17.98 10.71
N ASN A 31 -24.57 -17.06 11.54
CA ASN A 31 -25.10 -17.35 12.87
C ASN A 31 -26.59 -17.73 12.86
N LEU A 32 -27.22 -17.79 11.68
CA LEU A 32 -28.61 -18.19 11.50
C LEU A 32 -28.69 -19.69 11.23
N GLN A 33 -29.42 -20.39 12.10
CA GLN A 33 -29.81 -21.78 11.85
C GLN A 33 -31.08 -21.78 10.98
N THR A 34 -30.97 -22.36 9.79
CA THR A 34 -32.07 -22.49 8.82
C THR A 34 -32.00 -23.85 8.16
N GLU A 35 -33.15 -24.43 7.84
CA GLU A 35 -33.23 -25.69 7.10
C GLU A 35 -32.82 -25.50 5.63
N ASP A 36 -33.08 -24.32 5.05
CA ASP A 36 -32.61 -23.94 3.72
C ASP A 36 -31.71 -22.69 3.77
N PRO A 37 -30.40 -22.83 3.52
CA PRO A 37 -29.47 -21.70 3.46
C PRO A 37 -29.43 -20.99 2.09
N SER A 38 -30.21 -21.43 1.09
CA SER A 38 -30.13 -20.95 -0.30
C SER A 38 -30.25 -19.43 -0.43
N HIS A 39 -31.15 -18.80 0.33
CA HIS A 39 -31.33 -17.35 0.35
C HIS A 39 -30.12 -16.61 0.92
N ILE A 40 -29.49 -17.16 1.96
CA ILE A 40 -28.27 -16.61 2.56
C ILE A 40 -27.13 -16.68 1.55
N ILE A 41 -26.96 -17.83 0.90
CA ILE A 41 -25.91 -18.03 -0.12
C ILE A 41 -26.09 -17.03 -1.28
N ARG A 42 -27.27 -17.02 -1.92
CA ARG A 42 -27.55 -16.15 -3.07
C ARG A 42 -27.44 -14.65 -2.72
N GLY A 43 -27.86 -14.28 -1.52
CA GLY A 43 -27.75 -12.90 -1.03
C GLY A 43 -26.28 -12.46 -0.94
N ASN A 44 -25.44 -13.28 -0.31
CA ASN A 44 -24.01 -13.01 -0.15
C ASN A 44 -23.26 -13.08 -1.50
N GLU A 45 -23.60 -14.02 -2.38
CA GLU A 45 -23.05 -14.07 -3.75
C GLU A 45 -23.34 -12.79 -4.54
N ARG A 46 -24.55 -12.24 -4.42
CA ARG A 46 -24.93 -11.00 -5.09
C ARG A 46 -24.10 -9.81 -4.58
N VAL A 47 -23.91 -9.73 -3.26
CA VAL A 47 -23.10 -8.68 -2.63
C VAL A 47 -21.64 -8.78 -3.07
N LEU A 48 -21.05 -9.99 -3.02
CA LEU A 48 -19.68 -10.20 -3.43
C LEU A 48 -19.50 -9.86 -4.92
N ARG A 49 -20.40 -10.33 -5.79
CA ARG A 49 -20.34 -10.04 -7.23
C ARG A 49 -20.37 -8.54 -7.53
N ALA A 50 -21.22 -7.78 -6.83
CA ALA A 50 -21.25 -6.33 -6.96
C ALA A 50 -19.90 -5.72 -6.56
N ARG A 51 -19.34 -6.12 -5.40
CA ARG A 51 -18.04 -5.62 -4.92
C ARG A 51 -16.88 -5.94 -5.87
N LEU A 52 -16.89 -7.13 -6.47
CA LEU A 52 -15.88 -7.52 -7.46
C LEU A 52 -16.01 -6.72 -8.75
N SER A 53 -17.25 -6.45 -9.19
CA SER A 53 -17.52 -5.59 -10.34
C SER A 53 -17.03 -4.16 -10.10
N ASP A 54 -17.21 -3.62 -8.90
CA ASP A 54 -16.70 -2.29 -8.53
C ASP A 54 -15.16 -2.26 -8.59
N ALA A 55 -14.50 -3.25 -7.99
CA ALA A 55 -13.04 -3.36 -8.05
C ALA A 55 -12.53 -3.48 -9.50
N GLU A 56 -13.19 -4.30 -10.34
CA GLU A 56 -12.83 -4.42 -11.75
C GLU A 56 -13.02 -3.09 -12.51
N PHE A 57 -14.11 -2.37 -12.22
CA PHE A 57 -14.38 -1.06 -12.81
C PHE A 57 -13.28 -0.06 -12.44
N PHE A 58 -12.96 0.09 -11.15
CA PHE A 58 -11.92 1.02 -10.70
C PHE A 58 -10.55 0.65 -11.27
N TYR A 59 -10.21 -0.64 -11.31
CA TYR A 59 -8.94 -1.10 -11.88
C TYR A 59 -8.81 -0.73 -13.37
N LYS A 60 -9.87 -0.92 -14.16
CA LYS A 60 -9.91 -0.56 -15.59
C LYS A 60 -9.91 0.96 -15.80
N GLN A 61 -10.58 1.69 -14.92
CA GLN A 61 -10.63 3.15 -14.96
C GLN A 61 -9.25 3.74 -14.66
N ASP A 62 -8.58 3.24 -13.63
CA ASP A 62 -7.24 3.69 -13.25
C ASP A 62 -6.19 3.41 -14.33
N GLN A 63 -6.32 2.33 -15.10
CA GLN A 63 -5.41 2.03 -16.23
C GLN A 63 -5.39 3.11 -17.33
N LYS A 64 -6.35 4.04 -17.36
CA LYS A 64 -6.42 5.10 -18.36
C LYS A 64 -5.44 6.26 -18.11
N ALA A 65 -4.79 6.26 -16.95
CA ALA A 65 -3.79 7.26 -16.57
C ALA A 65 -2.59 6.54 -15.95
N THR A 66 -1.39 7.09 -16.10
CA THR A 66 -0.17 6.55 -15.48
C THR A 66 -0.01 7.05 -14.04
N LEU A 67 0.78 6.38 -13.22
CA LEU A 67 1.18 6.86 -11.89
C LEU A 67 1.87 8.23 -11.99
N GLU A 68 2.74 8.43 -12.99
CA GLU A 68 3.41 9.71 -13.21
C GLU A 68 2.41 10.86 -13.42
N SER A 69 1.37 10.63 -14.23
CA SER A 69 0.34 11.65 -14.51
C SER A 69 -0.47 12.05 -13.27
N ARG A 70 -0.44 11.22 -12.21
CA ARG A 70 -1.15 11.46 -10.94
C ARG A 70 -0.35 12.29 -9.94
N LEU A 71 0.97 12.39 -10.08
CA LEU A 71 1.82 13.12 -9.13
C LEU A 71 1.34 14.55 -8.82
N PRO A 72 0.88 15.36 -9.79
CA PRO A 72 0.39 16.71 -9.50
C PRO A 72 -0.81 16.73 -8.54
N LYS A 73 -1.64 15.67 -8.53
CA LYS A 73 -2.81 15.59 -7.63
C LYS A 73 -2.42 15.47 -6.16
N LEU A 74 -1.20 14.98 -5.86
CA LEU A 74 -0.72 14.78 -4.49
C LEU A 74 -0.45 16.10 -3.77
N ALA A 75 -0.33 17.22 -4.50
CA ALA A 75 -0.26 18.56 -3.90
C ALA A 75 -1.54 18.92 -3.12
N ASN A 76 -2.68 18.35 -3.51
CA ASN A 76 -3.97 18.56 -2.83
C ASN A 76 -4.19 17.59 -1.67
N VAL A 77 -3.31 16.61 -1.46
CA VAL A 77 -3.42 15.63 -0.38
C VAL A 77 -2.58 16.10 0.79
N VAL A 78 -3.23 16.58 1.84
CA VAL A 78 -2.55 17.02 3.06
C VAL A 78 -1.88 15.83 3.72
N TYR A 79 -0.54 15.87 3.83
CA TYR A 79 0.20 14.92 4.65
C TYR A 79 0.09 15.29 6.12
N HIS A 80 0.38 16.55 6.44
CA HIS A 80 0.14 17.12 7.77
C HIS A 80 0.13 18.65 7.69
N ASN A 81 -0.77 19.32 8.41
CA ASN A 81 -0.96 20.79 8.34
C ASN A 81 0.31 21.62 8.64
N LYS A 82 1.28 21.07 9.38
CA LYS A 82 2.55 21.72 9.72
C LYS A 82 3.74 21.30 8.82
N ILE A 83 3.57 20.29 7.97
CA ILE A 83 4.64 19.69 7.16
C ILE A 83 4.38 19.88 5.66
N GLY A 84 3.11 19.89 5.26
CA GLY A 84 2.67 20.13 3.88
C GLY A 84 1.87 18.97 3.30
N SER A 85 1.96 18.85 1.99
CA SER A 85 1.27 17.90 1.12
C SER A 85 2.06 16.61 0.91
N GLN A 86 1.42 15.59 0.33
CA GLN A 86 2.10 14.37 -0.12
C GLN A 86 3.09 14.65 -1.26
N ALA A 87 2.85 15.65 -2.10
CA ALA A 87 3.80 16.04 -3.14
C ALA A 87 5.14 16.53 -2.53
N GLU A 88 5.08 17.45 -1.57
CA GLU A 88 6.28 17.95 -0.87
C GLU A 88 6.99 16.84 -0.08
N ARG A 89 6.21 15.88 0.44
CA ARG A 89 6.76 14.70 1.10
C ARG A 89 7.58 13.85 0.12
N ILE A 90 7.04 13.60 -1.07
CA ILE A 90 7.69 12.80 -2.12
C ILE A 90 9.00 13.43 -2.59
N GLU A 91 9.08 14.77 -2.65
CA GLU A 91 10.33 15.48 -2.94
C GLU A 91 11.42 15.17 -1.90
N ARG A 92 11.08 15.15 -0.61
CA ARG A 92 12.02 14.76 0.45
C ARG A 92 12.40 13.28 0.37
N LEU A 93 11.41 12.41 0.17
CA LEU A 93 11.57 10.96 0.01
C LEU A 93 12.56 10.62 -1.11
N GLN A 94 12.43 11.24 -2.29
CA GLN A 94 13.33 11.05 -3.43
C GLN A 94 14.80 11.30 -3.04
N SER A 95 15.07 12.45 -2.41
CA SER A 95 16.42 12.81 -1.98
C SER A 95 16.95 11.82 -0.94
N ILE A 96 16.18 11.49 0.09
CA ILE A 96 16.62 10.58 1.16
C ILE A 96 16.88 9.18 0.59
N ALA A 97 15.98 8.65 -0.25
CA ALA A 97 16.12 7.34 -0.85
C ALA A 97 17.36 7.25 -1.74
N ALA A 98 17.64 8.27 -2.56
CA ALA A 98 18.85 8.31 -3.40
C ALA A 98 20.14 8.29 -2.55
N HIS A 99 20.18 9.00 -1.42
CA HIS A 99 21.33 9.00 -0.52
C HIS A 99 21.54 7.63 0.14
N ILE A 100 20.46 7.01 0.64
CA ILE A 100 20.52 5.69 1.27
C ILE A 100 20.93 4.62 0.24
N ALA A 101 20.37 4.67 -0.97
CA ALA A 101 20.73 3.75 -2.05
C ALA A 101 22.24 3.79 -2.37
N LYS A 102 22.84 4.99 -2.44
CA LYS A 102 24.30 5.14 -2.61
C LYS A 102 25.07 4.48 -1.48
N ALA A 103 24.66 4.70 -0.23
CA ALA A 103 25.30 4.10 0.95
C ALA A 103 25.20 2.56 0.96
N LEU A 104 24.10 2.01 0.45
CA LEU A 104 23.89 0.56 0.30
C LEU A 104 24.58 -0.04 -0.95
N GLY A 105 25.14 0.79 -1.83
CA GLY A 105 25.70 0.37 -3.12
C GLY A 105 24.63 -0.12 -4.10
N ALA A 106 23.48 0.53 -4.13
CA ALA A 106 22.37 0.31 -5.06
C ALA A 106 22.25 1.48 -6.07
N ASP A 107 21.47 1.29 -7.12
CA ASP A 107 21.18 2.36 -8.09
C ASP A 107 20.34 3.47 -7.43
N ALA A 108 20.96 4.63 -7.29
CA ALA A 108 20.34 5.82 -6.71
C ALA A 108 19.19 6.36 -7.57
N ALA A 109 19.31 6.29 -8.91
CA ALA A 109 18.28 6.77 -9.82
C ALA A 109 17.04 5.88 -9.77
N ALA A 110 17.23 4.57 -9.67
CA ALA A 110 16.13 3.63 -9.48
C ALA A 110 15.40 3.83 -8.14
N ALA A 111 16.15 4.06 -7.05
CA ALA A 111 15.57 4.38 -5.74
C ALA A 111 14.82 5.71 -5.74
N GLU A 112 15.36 6.74 -6.40
CA GLU A 112 14.68 8.02 -6.59
C GLU A 112 13.38 7.84 -7.40
N ARG A 113 13.43 7.08 -8.50
CA ARG A 113 12.27 6.80 -9.33
C ARG A 113 11.17 6.07 -8.57
N ALA A 114 11.53 5.03 -7.82
CA ALA A 114 10.60 4.30 -6.96
C ALA A 114 10.00 5.20 -5.88
N ALA A 115 10.81 6.01 -5.19
CA ALA A 115 10.34 6.95 -4.17
C ALA A 115 9.37 8.00 -4.74
N ARG A 116 9.63 8.49 -5.96
CA ARG A 116 8.75 9.44 -6.67
C ARG A 116 7.35 8.88 -6.88
N LEU A 117 7.25 7.61 -7.26
CA LEU A 117 5.98 6.96 -7.59
C LEU A 117 5.30 6.27 -6.38
N ALA A 118 6.03 6.09 -5.27
CA ALA A 118 5.62 5.26 -4.13
C ALA A 118 4.25 5.59 -3.53
N LYS A 119 3.79 6.84 -3.66
CA LYS A 119 2.50 7.31 -3.12
C LYS A 119 1.51 7.75 -4.19
N ALA A 120 1.84 7.54 -5.47
CA ALA A 120 0.99 7.96 -6.58
C ALA A 120 -0.34 7.19 -6.64
N ASP A 121 -0.38 5.99 -6.06
CA ASP A 121 -1.59 5.20 -5.96
C ASP A 121 -2.61 5.74 -4.94
N LEU A 122 -2.21 6.58 -3.99
CA LEU A 122 -3.12 7.18 -2.99
C LEU A 122 -4.25 8.02 -3.61
N VAL A 123 -4.08 8.48 -4.85
CA VAL A 123 -5.07 9.28 -5.59
C VAL A 123 -5.73 8.49 -6.73
N THR A 124 -5.62 7.16 -6.69
CA THR A 124 -6.35 6.25 -7.58
C THR A 124 -7.76 6.00 -7.06
N GLU A 125 -8.71 5.71 -7.96
CA GLU A 125 -10.06 5.36 -7.54
C GLU A 125 -10.07 4.03 -6.77
N MET A 126 -9.23 3.08 -7.18
CA MET A 126 -9.06 1.81 -6.47
C MET A 126 -8.63 1.99 -5.02
N VAL A 127 -7.61 2.81 -4.73
CA VAL A 127 -7.17 3.03 -3.33
C VAL A 127 -8.14 3.92 -2.57
N GLY A 128 -8.85 4.82 -3.25
CA GLY A 128 -9.96 5.58 -2.64
C GLY A 128 -11.06 4.66 -2.11
N GLU A 129 -11.42 3.62 -2.86
CA GLU A 129 -12.46 2.65 -2.47
C GLU A 129 -11.92 1.50 -1.59
N PHE A 130 -10.65 1.12 -1.77
CA PHE A 130 -9.98 0.01 -1.08
C PHE A 130 -8.62 0.47 -0.53
N PRO A 131 -8.59 1.27 0.55
CA PRO A 131 -7.36 1.84 1.12
C PRO A 131 -6.33 0.79 1.56
N GLU A 132 -6.77 -0.44 1.86
CA GLU A 132 -5.93 -1.57 2.20
C GLU A 132 -5.03 -2.05 1.05
N LEU A 133 -5.34 -1.67 -0.20
CA LEU A 133 -4.58 -2.06 -1.38
C LEU A 133 -3.47 -1.07 -1.75
N GLN A 134 -3.25 -0.01 -0.96
CA GLN A 134 -2.14 0.92 -1.17
C GLN A 134 -0.78 0.19 -1.17
N GLY A 135 0.17 0.68 -1.94
CA GLY A 135 1.45 0.03 -2.24
C GLY A 135 1.30 -1.11 -3.23
N THR A 136 0.38 -2.07 -2.98
CA THR A 136 0.13 -3.19 -3.89
C THR A 136 -0.41 -2.70 -5.23
N MET A 137 -1.40 -1.80 -5.24
CA MET A 137 -1.88 -1.21 -6.50
C MET A 137 -0.82 -0.35 -7.17
N GLY A 138 -0.04 0.41 -6.40
CA GLY A 138 1.14 1.11 -6.91
C GLY A 138 2.07 0.20 -7.71
N LYS A 139 2.40 -0.99 -7.20
CA LYS A 139 3.21 -1.98 -7.95
C LYS A 139 2.55 -2.42 -9.24
N TYR A 140 1.27 -2.81 -9.21
CA TYR A 140 0.57 -3.26 -10.42
C TYR A 140 0.50 -2.17 -11.48
N TYR A 141 0.19 -0.94 -11.08
CA TYR A 141 0.14 0.19 -12.00
C TYR A 141 1.52 0.56 -12.54
N ALA A 142 2.58 0.54 -11.71
CA ALA A 142 3.94 0.77 -12.16
C ALA A 142 4.36 -0.24 -13.25
N ARG A 143 4.05 -1.52 -13.08
CA ARG A 143 4.29 -2.56 -14.10
C ARG A 143 3.53 -2.29 -15.39
N LEU A 144 2.26 -1.89 -15.29
CA LEU A 144 1.43 -1.55 -16.45
C LEU A 144 1.94 -0.32 -17.19
N ASP A 145 2.51 0.65 -16.46
CA ASP A 145 3.11 1.86 -17.01
C ASP A 145 4.51 1.62 -17.63
N GLY A 146 5.06 0.39 -17.50
CA GLY A 146 6.33 0.00 -18.08
C GLY A 146 7.56 0.25 -17.19
N GLU A 147 7.37 0.49 -15.89
CA GLU A 147 8.47 0.54 -14.94
C GLU A 147 9.16 -0.84 -14.81
N THR A 148 10.43 -0.83 -14.40
CA THR A 148 11.15 -2.08 -14.15
C THR A 148 10.57 -2.82 -12.96
N GLU A 149 10.78 -4.14 -12.93
CA GLU A 149 10.33 -4.99 -11.83
C GLU A 149 10.91 -4.54 -10.48
N GLU A 150 12.17 -4.10 -10.45
CA GLU A 150 12.82 -3.58 -9.24
C GLU A 150 12.14 -2.33 -8.69
N ILE A 151 11.74 -1.40 -9.56
CA ILE A 151 11.02 -0.18 -9.18
C ILE A 151 9.62 -0.52 -8.69
N ALA A 152 8.91 -1.39 -9.41
CA ALA A 152 7.55 -1.78 -9.06
C ALA A 152 7.51 -2.53 -7.71
N GLU A 153 8.44 -3.45 -7.45
CA GLU A 153 8.56 -4.12 -6.16
C GLU A 153 8.94 -3.13 -5.05
N ALA A 154 9.85 -2.18 -5.29
CA ALA A 154 10.19 -1.15 -4.31
C ALA A 154 8.99 -0.25 -3.96
N ILE A 155 8.10 0.05 -4.92
CA ILE A 155 6.85 0.79 -4.69
C ILE A 155 5.90 0.03 -3.75
N GLU A 156 5.82 -1.29 -3.78
CA GLU A 156 5.01 -2.01 -2.79
C GLU A 156 5.75 -2.15 -1.45
N GLN A 157 7.03 -2.52 -1.51
CA GLN A 157 7.83 -2.90 -0.36
C GLN A 157 8.27 -1.71 0.50
N HIS A 158 8.16 -0.45 0.05
CA HIS A 158 8.53 0.70 0.89
C HIS A 158 7.71 0.81 2.19
N TYR A 159 6.53 0.20 2.26
CA TYR A 159 5.76 0.12 3.50
C TYR A 159 6.36 -0.87 4.52
N GLN A 160 7.18 -1.81 4.06
CA GLN A 160 7.73 -2.88 4.89
C GLN A 160 8.88 -2.39 5.80
N PRO A 161 9.09 -3.03 6.96
CA PRO A 161 8.09 -3.84 7.67
C PRO A 161 6.95 -2.96 8.19
N ARG A 162 5.70 -3.43 8.07
CA ARG A 162 4.50 -2.71 8.54
C ARG A 162 4.21 -2.96 10.03
N PHE A 163 4.63 -4.12 10.52
CA PHE A 163 4.50 -4.55 11.91
C PHE A 163 5.68 -5.46 12.30
N ALA A 164 5.85 -5.72 13.60
CA ALA A 164 6.91 -6.59 14.09
C ALA A 164 6.76 -8.01 13.54
N GLY A 165 7.80 -8.52 12.88
CA GLY A 165 7.77 -9.83 12.21
C GLY A 165 7.14 -9.82 10.80
N ASP A 166 6.80 -8.65 10.24
CA ASP A 166 6.47 -8.53 8.82
C ASP A 166 7.72 -8.79 7.96
N LYS A 167 7.51 -9.02 6.66
CA LYS A 167 8.60 -9.17 5.70
C LYS A 167 9.46 -7.91 5.65
N LEU A 168 10.74 -8.10 5.36
CA LEU A 168 11.68 -7.03 5.05
C LEU A 168 11.73 -6.81 3.53
N PRO A 169 12.07 -5.59 3.08
CA PRO A 169 12.34 -5.33 1.67
C PRO A 169 13.41 -6.29 1.12
N GLU A 170 13.14 -6.90 -0.03
CA GLU A 170 13.99 -7.95 -0.60
C GLU A 170 15.19 -7.40 -1.37
N SER A 171 15.06 -6.19 -1.93
CA SER A 171 16.12 -5.53 -2.71
C SER A 171 16.68 -4.32 -1.97
N LYS A 172 17.92 -3.94 -2.29
CA LYS A 172 18.55 -2.73 -1.74
C LYS A 172 17.82 -1.45 -2.14
N ILE A 173 17.21 -1.43 -3.33
CA ILE A 173 16.38 -0.31 -3.79
C ILE A 173 15.15 -0.20 -2.90
N ALA A 174 14.43 -1.31 -2.70
CA ALA A 174 13.26 -1.36 -1.83
C ALA A 174 13.61 -0.99 -0.38
N ALA A 175 14.74 -1.49 0.14
CA ALA A 175 15.25 -1.14 1.47
C ALA A 175 15.55 0.36 1.58
N ALA A 176 16.18 0.96 0.56
CA ALA A 176 16.47 2.39 0.56
C ALA A 176 15.19 3.24 0.62
N VAL A 177 14.17 2.91 -0.16
CA VAL A 177 12.88 3.64 -0.16
C VAL A 177 12.11 3.41 1.15
N ALA A 178 12.13 2.18 1.68
CA ALA A 178 11.50 1.86 2.96
C ALA A 178 12.12 2.62 4.13
N LEU A 179 13.46 2.65 4.19
CA LEU A 179 14.20 3.43 5.19
C LEU A 179 13.92 4.93 5.02
N ALA A 180 13.90 5.44 3.78
CA ALA A 180 13.59 6.83 3.51
C ALA A 180 12.20 7.23 4.00
N ASP A 181 11.16 6.44 3.74
CA ASP A 181 9.78 6.72 4.18
C ASP A 181 9.65 6.76 5.71
N LYS A 182 10.31 5.83 6.40
CA LYS A 182 10.30 5.77 7.87
C LYS A 182 11.11 6.92 8.48
N LEU A 183 12.29 7.22 7.94
CA LEU A 183 13.13 8.32 8.43
C LEU A 183 12.47 9.68 8.19
N GLU A 184 11.88 9.91 7.01
CA GLU A 184 11.17 11.15 6.69
C GLU A 184 10.00 11.36 7.66
N THR A 185 9.22 10.31 7.94
CA THR A 185 8.12 10.36 8.89
C THR A 185 8.61 10.68 10.30
N LEU A 186 9.66 9.99 10.77
CA LEU A 186 10.22 10.23 12.10
C LEU A 186 10.70 11.67 12.27
N VAL A 187 11.55 12.12 11.35
CA VAL A 187 12.15 13.46 11.41
C VAL A 187 11.07 14.54 11.24
N GLY A 188 10.16 14.37 10.29
CA GLY A 188 9.09 15.33 10.03
C GLY A 188 8.14 15.49 11.23
N ILE A 189 7.66 14.37 11.78
CA ILE A 189 6.67 14.41 12.87
C ILE A 189 7.32 14.82 14.20
N TRP A 190 8.55 14.38 14.50
CA TRP A 190 9.29 14.89 15.66
C TRP A 190 9.65 16.36 15.52
N GLY A 191 10.02 16.82 14.33
CA GLY A 191 10.39 18.20 14.06
C GLY A 191 9.27 19.21 14.34
N ILE A 192 8.01 18.77 14.30
CA ILE A 192 6.84 19.60 14.64
C ILE A 192 6.34 19.40 16.09
N GLY A 193 7.12 18.69 16.92
CA GLY A 193 6.86 18.47 18.34
C GLY A 193 5.87 17.35 18.66
N LEU A 194 5.49 16.53 17.68
CA LEU A 194 4.57 15.40 17.89
C LEU A 194 5.32 14.11 18.26
N ILE A 195 6.10 14.21 19.33
CA ILE A 195 6.85 13.08 19.88
C ILE A 195 5.85 12.14 20.58
N PRO A 196 5.90 10.82 20.33
CA PRO A 196 4.97 9.88 20.95
C PRO A 196 5.19 9.89 22.47
N THR A 197 4.10 9.90 23.23
CA THR A 197 4.13 9.90 24.70
C THR A 197 3.50 8.61 25.21
N GLY A 198 4.13 7.97 26.21
CA GLY A 198 3.62 6.76 26.87
C GLY A 198 2.95 5.75 25.94
N ASP A 199 1.63 5.70 25.97
CA ASP A 199 0.81 4.73 25.24
C ASP A 199 0.31 5.22 23.86
N LYS A 200 0.44 6.51 23.53
CA LYS A 200 -0.09 7.08 22.28
C LYS A 200 0.99 7.26 21.24
N ASP A 201 0.83 6.54 20.12
CA ASP A 201 1.67 6.68 18.93
C ASP A 201 0.79 6.76 17.67
N PRO A 202 0.09 7.90 17.44
CA PRO A 202 -0.88 8.04 16.36
C PRO A 202 -0.24 8.00 14.97
N TYR A 203 1.07 8.26 14.87
CA TYR A 203 1.83 8.25 13.61
C TYR A 203 2.74 7.02 13.47
N ALA A 204 2.59 6.02 14.34
CA ALA A 204 3.37 4.78 14.30
C ALA A 204 4.90 4.97 14.37
N LEU A 205 5.38 6.04 15.01
CA LEU A 205 6.78 6.45 15.04
C LEU A 205 7.67 5.42 15.73
N ARG A 206 7.20 4.79 16.82
CA ARG A 206 7.96 3.70 17.46
C ARG A 206 8.13 2.52 16.52
N ARG A 207 7.08 2.19 15.75
CA ARG A 207 7.15 1.12 14.74
C ARG A 207 8.08 1.49 13.60
N ALA A 208 8.04 2.74 13.13
CA ALA A 208 8.95 3.25 12.11
C ALA A 208 10.42 3.15 12.56
N ALA A 209 10.72 3.55 13.80
CA ALA A 209 12.06 3.45 14.38
C ALA A 209 12.54 1.99 14.49
N LEU A 210 11.69 1.09 14.97
CA LEU A 210 12.03 -0.34 15.04
C LEU A 210 12.25 -0.94 13.65
N GLY A 211 11.45 -0.54 12.66
CA GLY A 211 11.62 -0.94 11.27
C GLY A 211 12.98 -0.51 10.71
N ILE A 212 13.47 0.68 11.06
CA ILE A 212 14.80 1.14 10.64
C ILE A 212 15.93 0.31 11.24
N CYS A 213 15.82 -0.11 12.50
CA CYS A 213 16.85 -0.93 13.14
C CYS A 213 16.85 -2.39 12.65
N GLY A 214 15.75 -2.86 12.06
CA GLY A 214 15.58 -4.24 11.61
C GLY A 214 15.77 -4.47 10.11
N CYS A 215 15.86 -3.40 9.30
CA CYS A 215 16.11 -3.45 7.86
C CYS A 215 17.60 -3.49 7.52
#